data_AF-A0A024HG95-F1
#
_entry.id   AF-A0A024HG95-F1
#
_cell.length_a   1.000
_cell.length_b   1.000
_cell.length_c   1.000
_cell.angle_alpha   90.00
_cell.angle_beta   90.00
_cell.angle_gamma   90.00
#
_symmetry.space_group_name_H-M   'P 1'
#
loop_
_entity.id
_entity.type
_entity.pdbx_description
1 polymer ?
#
loop_
_entity_poly.entity_id
_entity_poly.type
_entity_poly.pdbx_seq_one_letter_code
_entity_poly.pdbx_strand_id
1 'polypeptide(L)'
;MIKVSVMYPNAPGVRFDHDYYRDIHMPLVKERMGDKCKYYTIDKGLAGGEPGAPATYVGMCHIFCDSVEAFQAGFGPHAKEILADIANYTDQTPESLDHDYYRDIHMPLVKERMGDKCKYYTIDKGLAGGEPGAPATYVGMCHIFCDSVEAFQAGFGPHAKEILADIANYTDQTPVLQISEVVVG
;
A
#
# COMPACT_ATOMS: atom_id res chain seq x y z
N MET A 1 13.35 -6.91 -7.74
CA MET A 1 12.01 -6.36 -8.02
C MET A 1 11.61 -5.49 -6.84
N ILE A 2 11.10 -4.30 -7.11
CA ILE A 2 10.60 -3.35 -6.11
C ILE A 2 9.14 -2.99 -6.41
N LYS A 3 8.45 -2.51 -5.39
CA LYS A 3 7.08 -2.02 -5.46
C LYS A 3 7.06 -0.57 -4.98
N VAL A 4 6.56 0.33 -5.82
CA VAL A 4 6.38 1.75 -5.49
C VAL A 4 4.91 1.97 -5.19
N SER A 5 4.61 2.35 -3.96
CA SER A 5 3.23 2.53 -3.48
C SER A 5 2.87 4.01 -3.43
N VAL A 6 1.75 4.37 -4.06
CA VAL A 6 1.17 5.72 -3.99
C VAL A 6 -0.19 5.60 -3.32
N MET A 7 -0.41 6.34 -2.24
CA MET A 7 -1.62 6.27 -1.41
C MET A 7 -2.22 7.67 -1.25
N TYR A 8 -3.52 7.82 -1.55
CA TYR A 8 -4.23 9.10 -1.48
C TYR A 8 -5.12 9.16 -0.24
N PRO A 9 -4.77 9.94 0.80
CA PRO A 9 -5.55 10.02 2.04
C PRO A 9 -7.00 10.40 1.77
N ASN A 10 -7.91 9.76 2.49
CA ASN A 10 -9.33 10.06 2.46
C ASN A 10 -9.63 11.21 3.42
N ALA A 11 -10.49 12.14 3.00
CA ALA A 11 -10.97 13.24 3.82
C ALA A 11 -12.45 13.51 3.49
N PRO A 12 -13.25 14.03 4.45
CA PRO A 12 -14.65 14.37 4.17
C PRO A 12 -14.77 15.30 2.95
N GLY A 13 -15.55 14.87 1.95
CA GLY A 13 -15.78 15.64 0.72
C GLY A 13 -14.67 15.55 -0.34
N VAL A 14 -13.66 14.67 -0.17
CA VAL A 14 -12.63 14.46 -1.18
C VAL A 14 -13.24 13.90 -2.48
N ARG A 15 -12.90 14.51 -3.62
CA ARG A 15 -13.28 14.01 -4.94
C ARG A 15 -12.15 13.12 -5.47
N PHE A 16 -12.40 11.83 -5.60
CA PHE A 16 -11.49 10.90 -6.27
C PHE A 16 -12.23 10.17 -7.40
N ASP A 17 -11.83 10.44 -8.64
CA ASP A 17 -12.42 9.81 -9.82
C ASP A 17 -11.66 8.52 -10.14
N HIS A 18 -12.18 7.40 -9.64
CA HIS A 18 -11.54 6.09 -9.82
C HIS A 18 -11.51 5.64 -11.28
N ASP A 19 -12.48 6.04 -12.08
CA ASP A 19 -12.54 5.65 -13.50
C ASP A 19 -11.46 6.40 -14.28
N TYR A 20 -11.33 7.71 -14.07
CA TYR A 20 -10.24 8.49 -14.66
C TYR A 20 -8.86 7.98 -14.21
N TYR A 21 -8.71 7.67 -12.92
CA TYR A 21 -7.45 7.17 -12.38
C TYR A 21 -7.03 5.85 -13.04
N ARG A 22 -7.98 4.92 -13.19
CA ARG A 22 -7.76 3.61 -13.81
C ARG A 22 -7.57 3.68 -15.32
N ASP A 23 -8.40 4.44 -16.01
CA ASP A 23 -8.52 4.36 -17.48
C ASP A 23 -7.65 5.39 -18.21
N ILE A 24 -7.20 6.45 -17.51
CA ILE A 24 -6.40 7.52 -18.11
C ILE A 24 -5.04 7.68 -17.41
N HIS A 25 -5.03 7.91 -16.10
CA HIS A 25 -3.80 8.27 -15.39
C HIS A 25 -2.78 7.12 -15.34
N MET A 26 -3.19 5.95 -14.84
CA MET A 26 -2.25 4.82 -14.70
C MET A 26 -1.74 4.27 -16.05
N PRO A 27 -2.55 4.22 -17.13
CA PRO A 27 -2.06 3.93 -18.47
C PRO A 27 -1.01 4.94 -18.97
N LEU A 28 -1.21 6.25 -18.73
CA LEU A 28 -0.21 7.27 -19.05
C LEU A 28 1.11 7.04 -18.29
N VAL A 29 1.05 6.75 -17.00
CA VAL A 29 2.24 6.42 -16.18
C VAL A 29 2.96 5.20 -16.75
N LYS A 30 2.22 4.14 -17.09
CA LYS A 30 2.80 2.93 -17.72
C LYS A 30 3.44 3.22 -19.07
N GLU A 31 2.82 4.06 -19.89
CA GLU A 31 3.35 4.48 -21.19
C GLU A 31 4.68 5.24 -21.02
N ARG A 32 4.72 6.22 -20.10
CA ARG A 32 5.94 7.02 -19.83
C ARG A 32 7.06 6.17 -19.26
N MET A 33 6.76 5.23 -18.39
CA MET A 33 7.76 4.34 -17.80
C MET A 33 8.21 3.21 -18.74
N GLY A 34 7.42 2.88 -19.77
CA GLY A 34 7.73 1.81 -20.72
C GLY A 34 7.98 0.47 -20.01
N ASP A 35 9.02 -0.25 -20.43
CA ASP A 35 9.39 -1.58 -19.90
C ASP A 35 9.95 -1.55 -18.47
N LYS A 36 10.17 -0.35 -17.91
CA LYS A 36 10.67 -0.18 -16.54
C LYS A 36 9.56 -0.36 -15.51
N CYS A 37 8.32 -0.03 -15.88
CA CYS A 37 7.14 -0.49 -15.15
C CYS A 37 6.69 -1.82 -15.76
N LYS A 38 6.77 -2.91 -15.00
CA LYS A 38 6.34 -4.24 -15.48
C LYS A 38 4.82 -4.34 -15.52
N TYR A 39 4.19 -3.99 -14.40
CA TYR A 39 2.75 -3.91 -14.24
C TYR A 39 2.45 -2.98 -13.07
N TYR A 40 1.17 -2.65 -12.89
CA TYR A 40 0.69 -1.88 -11.75
C TYR A 40 -0.62 -2.47 -11.24
N THR A 41 -0.91 -2.26 -9.97
CA THR A 41 -2.21 -2.56 -9.37
C THR A 41 -2.89 -1.26 -8.96
N ILE A 42 -4.22 -1.30 -8.86
CA ILE A 42 -5.04 -0.19 -8.38
C ILE A 42 -5.99 -0.72 -7.33
N ASP A 43 -6.05 -0.01 -6.20
CA ASP A 43 -6.91 -0.32 -5.07
C ASP A 43 -7.89 0.83 -4.83
N LYS A 44 -9.17 0.51 -4.61
CA LYS A 44 -10.20 1.46 -4.19
C LYS A 44 -10.54 1.21 -2.72
N GLY A 45 -10.42 2.24 -1.88
CA GLY A 45 -10.72 2.14 -0.46
C GLY A 45 -12.19 1.83 -0.19
N LEU A 46 -12.46 0.79 0.60
CA LEU A 46 -13.81 0.38 0.99
C LEU A 46 -14.10 0.72 2.46
N ALA A 47 -13.18 0.36 3.36
CA ALA A 47 -13.35 0.52 4.80
C ALA A 47 -12.00 0.61 5.55
N GLY A 48 -12.05 1.11 6.78
CA GLY A 48 -10.96 1.07 7.74
C GLY A 48 -10.96 -0.22 8.57
N GLY A 49 -10.14 -0.27 9.62
CA GLY A 49 -9.96 -1.47 10.44
C GLY A 49 -11.12 -1.83 11.38
N GLU A 50 -12.02 -0.89 11.67
CA GLU A 50 -13.17 -1.12 12.55
C GLU A 50 -14.49 -1.17 11.77
N PRO A 51 -15.52 -1.89 12.26
CA PRO A 51 -16.85 -1.91 11.63
C PRO A 51 -17.41 -0.49 11.45
N GLY A 52 -17.68 -0.11 10.20
CA GLY A 52 -18.24 1.20 9.85
C GLY A 52 -17.20 2.34 9.74
N ALA A 53 -15.92 2.07 10.01
CA ALA A 53 -14.87 3.06 9.80
C ALA A 53 -14.63 3.31 8.30
N PRO A 54 -14.46 4.57 7.86
CA PRO A 54 -14.10 4.87 6.48
C PRO A 54 -12.68 4.39 6.16
N ALA A 55 -12.40 4.13 4.88
CA ALA A 55 -11.04 3.83 4.43
C ALA A 55 -10.09 5.02 4.68
N THR A 56 -8.85 4.74 5.11
CA THR A 56 -7.84 5.78 5.37
C THR A 56 -7.35 6.46 4.09
N TYR A 57 -7.28 5.73 2.99
CA TYR A 57 -6.95 6.20 1.66
C TYR A 57 -8.12 5.91 0.72
N VAL A 58 -8.54 6.92 -0.03
CA VAL A 58 -9.65 6.78 -0.99
C VAL A 58 -9.25 5.92 -2.18
N GLY A 59 -7.98 5.97 -2.60
CA GLY A 59 -7.41 5.09 -3.62
C GLY A 59 -5.91 4.90 -3.42
N MET A 60 -5.38 3.80 -3.97
CA MET A 60 -3.94 3.51 -3.98
C MET A 60 -3.53 2.91 -5.33
N CYS A 61 -2.27 3.02 -5.69
CA CYS A 61 -1.67 2.16 -6.71
C CYS A 61 -0.32 1.64 -6.28
N HIS A 62 0.07 0.52 -6.88
CA HIS A 62 1.38 -0.07 -6.68
C HIS A 62 2.03 -0.35 -8.04
N ILE A 63 3.20 0.23 -8.27
CA ILE A 63 3.95 0.12 -9.52
C ILE A 63 5.12 -0.83 -9.31
N PHE A 64 5.21 -1.88 -10.14
CA PHE A 64 6.24 -2.91 -10.02
C PHE A 64 7.37 -2.67 -11.02
N CYS A 65 8.60 -2.56 -10.51
CA CYS A 65 9.80 -2.32 -11.30
C CYS A 65 10.88 -3.37 -10.96
N ASP A 66 11.86 -3.58 -11.85
CA ASP A 66 12.94 -4.55 -11.59
C ASP A 66 13.83 -4.11 -10.42
N SER A 67 14.09 -2.81 -10.29
CA SER A 67 14.93 -2.21 -9.25
C SER A 67 14.59 -0.72 -9.01
N VAL A 68 15.16 -0.13 -7.96
CA VAL A 68 15.05 1.33 -7.66
C VAL A 68 15.63 2.15 -8.81
N GLU A 69 16.75 1.72 -9.38
CA GLU A 69 17.41 2.38 -10.51
C GLU A 69 16.53 2.33 -11.76
N ALA A 70 15.84 1.21 -12.01
CA ALA A 70 14.90 1.09 -13.12
C ALA A 70 13.70 2.04 -12.94
N PHE A 71 13.15 2.14 -11.73
CA PHE A 71 12.12 3.11 -11.40
C PHE A 71 12.61 4.54 -11.64
N GLN A 72 13.76 4.92 -11.08
CA GLN A 72 14.35 6.26 -11.24
C GLN A 72 14.65 6.59 -12.72
N ALA A 73 15.14 5.64 -13.51
CA ALA A 73 15.43 5.85 -14.93
C ALA A 73 14.16 5.98 -15.79
N GLY A 74 13.01 5.51 -15.32
CA GLY A 74 11.72 5.62 -16.00
C GLY A 74 10.92 6.84 -15.54
N PHE A 75 10.85 7.02 -14.22
CA PHE A 75 10.12 8.10 -13.57
C PHE A 75 10.89 9.42 -13.58
N GLY A 76 12.18 9.39 -13.26
CA GLY A 76 13.05 10.57 -13.09
C GLY A 76 12.98 11.63 -14.20
N PRO A 77 13.06 11.25 -15.50
CA PRO A 77 12.93 12.23 -16.60
C PRO A 77 11.59 12.96 -16.65
N HIS A 78 10.53 12.37 -16.08
CA HIS A 78 9.17 12.90 -16.00
C HIS A 78 8.79 13.36 -14.58
N ALA A 79 9.68 13.14 -13.60
CA ALA A 79 9.41 13.37 -12.20
C ALA A 79 9.05 14.83 -11.94
N LYS A 80 9.59 15.78 -12.70
CA LYS A 80 9.26 17.20 -12.53
C LYS A 80 7.82 17.55 -12.92
N GLU A 81 7.23 16.83 -13.89
CA GLU A 81 5.83 16.97 -14.29
C GLU A 81 4.91 16.24 -13.31
N ILE A 82 5.31 15.05 -12.88
CA ILE A 82 4.50 14.17 -12.02
C ILE A 82 4.54 14.62 -10.55
N LEU A 83 5.71 14.99 -10.03
CA LEU A 83 5.90 15.44 -8.64
C LEU A 83 5.40 16.87 -8.41
N ALA A 84 5.32 17.72 -9.44
CA ALA A 84 4.81 19.09 -9.31
C ALA A 84 3.32 19.15 -8.90
N ASP A 85 2.59 18.03 -9.01
CA ASP A 85 1.20 17.92 -8.56
C ASP A 85 1.07 17.50 -7.07
N ILE A 86 2.15 17.00 -6.46
CA ILE A 86 2.14 16.42 -5.11
C ILE A 86 1.90 17.48 -4.03
N ALA A 87 2.43 18.70 -4.23
CA ALA A 87 2.27 19.82 -3.30
C ALA A 87 0.81 20.31 -3.18
N ASN A 88 -0.09 19.82 -4.02
CA ASN A 88 -1.52 20.13 -3.91
C ASN A 88 -2.23 19.31 -2.82
N TYR A 89 -1.61 18.28 -2.21
CA TYR A 89 -2.39 17.34 -1.38
C TYR A 89 -1.73 16.65 -0.18
N THR A 90 -0.44 16.82 0.18
CA THR A 90 0.09 16.14 1.40
C THR A 90 1.46 16.64 1.92
N ASP A 91 1.71 16.45 3.23
CA ASP A 91 2.94 16.82 3.96
C ASP A 91 3.34 15.78 5.05
N GLN A 92 3.98 14.64 4.76
CA GLN A 92 4.33 13.64 5.79
C GLN A 92 5.81 13.17 5.84
N THR A 93 6.23 12.77 7.05
CA THR A 93 7.60 12.42 7.48
C THR A 93 7.71 10.96 7.98
N PRO A 94 8.92 10.35 8.00
CA PRO A 94 9.13 8.91 8.26
C PRO A 94 9.42 8.50 9.73
N GLU A 95 9.17 7.22 10.08
CA GLU A 95 9.31 6.60 11.44
C GLU A 95 9.72 5.10 11.37
N SER A 96 10.22 4.44 12.44
CA SER A 96 10.97 3.14 12.38
C SER A 96 10.21 1.80 12.61
N LEU A 97 10.63 0.69 11.97
CA LEU A 97 10.05 -0.69 12.03
C LEU A 97 11.13 -1.80 12.03
N ASP A 98 11.00 -2.87 12.86
CA ASP A 98 11.80 -4.10 12.75
C ASP A 98 11.23 -5.05 11.68
N HIS A 99 11.92 -5.13 10.55
CA HIS A 99 11.49 -5.90 9.38
C HIS A 99 11.68 -7.41 9.49
N ASP A 100 12.64 -7.88 10.27
CA ASP A 100 12.94 -9.32 10.35
C ASP A 100 11.89 -10.00 11.22
N TYR A 101 11.54 -9.41 12.37
CA TYR A 101 10.43 -9.91 13.19
C TYR A 101 9.10 -9.85 12.44
N TYR A 102 8.82 -8.74 11.76
CA TYR A 102 7.59 -8.58 10.99
C TYR A 102 7.44 -9.65 9.90
N ARG A 103 8.54 -9.98 9.21
CA ARG A 103 8.58 -11.00 8.15
C ARG A 103 8.49 -12.43 8.69
N ASP A 104 9.29 -12.75 9.70
CA ASP A 104 9.53 -14.15 10.08
C ASP A 104 8.57 -14.65 11.17
N ILE A 105 7.94 -13.73 11.91
CA ILE A 105 7.05 -14.05 13.04
C ILE A 105 5.64 -13.52 12.79
N HIS A 106 5.50 -12.19 12.66
CA HIS A 106 4.18 -11.56 12.69
C HIS A 106 3.29 -11.97 11.52
N MET A 107 3.78 -11.83 10.29
CA MET A 107 2.97 -12.14 9.10
C MET A 107 2.67 -13.65 8.94
N PRO A 108 3.59 -14.58 9.27
CA PRO A 108 3.28 -15.99 9.40
C PRO A 108 2.21 -16.29 10.46
N LEU A 109 2.26 -15.65 11.63
CA LEU A 109 1.22 -15.75 12.67
C LEU A 109 -0.15 -15.32 12.10
N VAL A 110 -0.22 -14.16 11.43
CA VAL A 110 -1.46 -13.68 10.79
C VAL A 110 -1.99 -14.68 9.77
N LYS A 111 -1.12 -15.21 8.89
CA LYS A 111 -1.51 -16.20 7.88
C LYS A 111 -2.02 -17.50 8.50
N GLU A 112 -1.38 -17.97 9.57
CA GLU A 112 -1.79 -19.17 10.30
C GLU A 112 -3.19 -18.97 10.90
N ARG A 113 -3.42 -17.84 11.59
CA ARG A 113 -4.71 -17.52 12.21
C ARG A 113 -5.84 -17.36 11.19
N MET A 114 -5.55 -16.73 10.06
CA MET A 114 -6.55 -16.55 9.00
C MET A 114 -6.80 -17.80 8.16
N GLY A 115 -5.91 -18.80 8.21
CA GLY A 115 -6.04 -20.04 7.44
C GLY A 115 -6.28 -19.77 5.95
N ASP A 116 -7.24 -20.49 5.36
CA ASP A 116 -7.59 -20.36 3.93
C ASP A 116 -8.31 -19.05 3.59
N LYS A 117 -8.71 -18.26 4.60
CA LYS A 117 -9.34 -16.94 4.36
C LYS A 117 -8.33 -15.89 3.91
N CYS A 118 -7.06 -16.06 4.27
CA CYS A 118 -5.94 -15.36 3.64
C CYS A 118 -5.33 -16.27 2.59
N LYS A 119 -5.51 -15.94 1.30
CA LYS A 119 -4.98 -16.73 0.18
C LYS A 119 -3.46 -16.65 0.16
N TYR A 120 -2.94 -15.44 0.21
CA TYR A 120 -1.53 -15.12 0.29
C TYR A 120 -1.36 -13.69 0.83
N TYR A 121 -0.14 -13.34 1.20
CA TYR A 121 0.19 -11.98 1.61
C TYR A 121 1.51 -11.53 0.96
N THR A 122 1.70 -10.22 0.88
CA THR A 122 2.99 -9.61 0.54
C THR A 122 3.52 -8.80 1.71
N ILE A 123 4.83 -8.65 1.78
CA ILE A 123 5.52 -7.76 2.73
C ILE A 123 6.38 -6.81 1.93
N ASP A 124 6.14 -5.53 2.12
CA ASP A 124 6.87 -4.46 1.46
C ASP A 124 7.71 -3.72 2.50
N LYS A 125 9.00 -3.56 2.20
CA LYS A 125 9.91 -2.72 2.99
C LYS A 125 10.05 -1.36 2.29
N GLY A 126 9.78 -0.29 3.01
CA GLY A 126 9.98 1.08 2.53
C GLY A 126 11.45 1.33 2.25
N LEU A 127 11.77 1.71 1.01
CA LEU A 127 13.16 1.96 0.58
C LEU A 127 13.46 3.46 0.41
N ALA A 128 12.53 4.21 -0.20
CA ALA A 128 12.68 5.64 -0.49
C ALA A 128 11.31 6.27 -0.76
N GLY A 129 11.25 7.60 -0.69
CA GLY A 129 10.14 8.42 -1.14
C GLY A 129 10.20 8.73 -2.64
N GLY A 130 9.28 9.59 -3.12
CA GLY A 130 9.18 9.95 -4.55
C GLY A 130 10.33 10.81 -5.08
N GLU A 131 11.12 11.43 -4.20
CA GLU A 131 12.25 12.29 -4.56
C GLU A 131 13.61 11.65 -4.22
N PRO A 132 14.69 11.96 -4.97
CA PRO A 132 16.03 11.49 -4.63
C PRO A 132 16.44 11.88 -3.20
N GLY A 133 16.74 10.87 -2.37
CA GLY A 133 17.13 11.07 -0.97
C GLY A 133 15.97 11.26 0.01
N ALA A 134 14.72 11.29 -0.47
CA ALA A 134 13.56 11.30 0.41
C ALA A 134 13.38 9.93 1.09
N PRO A 135 13.02 9.90 2.38
CA PRO A 135 12.71 8.68 3.10
C PRO A 135 11.37 8.08 2.64
N ALA A 136 11.17 6.78 2.84
CA ALA A 136 9.90 6.14 2.53
C ALA A 136 8.77 6.67 3.43
N THR A 137 7.60 6.93 2.86
CA THR A 137 6.40 7.37 3.60
C THR A 137 5.93 6.31 4.61
N TYR A 138 5.96 5.03 4.21
CA TYR A 138 5.70 3.91 5.12
C TYR A 138 6.96 3.06 5.16
N VAL A 139 7.46 2.80 6.37
CA VAL A 139 8.63 1.94 6.54
C VAL A 139 8.33 0.48 6.29
N GLY A 140 7.11 0.02 6.53
CA GLY A 140 6.64 -1.28 6.07
C GLY A 140 5.16 -1.28 5.75
N MET A 141 4.79 -2.11 4.79
CA MET A 141 3.41 -2.37 4.42
C MET A 141 3.22 -3.87 4.21
N CYS A 142 2.00 -4.36 4.41
CA CYS A 142 1.62 -5.67 3.91
C CYS A 142 0.30 -5.58 3.15
N HIS A 143 0.08 -6.54 2.27
CA HIS A 143 -1.21 -6.75 1.62
C HIS A 143 -1.66 -8.16 1.91
N ILE A 144 -2.85 -8.31 2.49
CA ILE A 144 -3.47 -9.59 2.81
C ILE A 144 -4.59 -9.81 1.79
N PHE A 145 -4.45 -10.84 0.95
CA PHE A 145 -5.40 -11.10 -0.13
C PHE A 145 -6.47 -12.09 0.32
N CYS A 146 -7.71 -11.62 0.34
CA CYS A 146 -8.90 -12.39 0.75
C CYS A 146 -9.90 -12.46 -0.41
N ASP A 147 -10.81 -13.44 -0.37
CA ASP A 147 -11.91 -13.52 -1.35
C ASP A 147 -12.92 -12.38 -1.24
N SER A 148 -13.13 -11.90 -0.02
CA SER A 148 -14.10 -10.82 0.28
C SER A 148 -13.80 -10.16 1.62
N VAL A 149 -14.50 -9.05 1.89
CA VAL A 149 -14.46 -8.37 3.19
C VAL A 149 -14.97 -9.29 4.30
N GLU A 150 -16.01 -10.08 4.04
CA GLU A 150 -16.56 -11.04 5.00
C GLU A 150 -15.55 -12.16 5.29
N ALA A 151 -14.82 -12.63 4.27
CA ALA A 151 -13.76 -13.61 4.46
C ALA A 151 -12.63 -13.05 5.35
N PHE A 152 -12.23 -11.79 5.13
CA PHE A 152 -11.28 -11.11 5.99
C PHE A 152 -11.80 -11.02 7.43
N GLN A 153 -13.03 -10.54 7.65
CA GLN A 153 -13.62 -10.39 8.97
C GLN A 153 -13.74 -11.72 9.72
N ALA A 154 -14.16 -12.78 9.03
CA ALA A 154 -14.28 -14.12 9.60
C ALA A 154 -12.92 -14.74 9.95
N GLY A 155 -11.86 -14.44 9.18
CA GLY A 155 -10.51 -14.94 9.41
C GLY A 155 -9.71 -14.12 10.42
N PHE A 156 -9.84 -12.80 10.41
CA PHE A 156 -9.07 -11.90 11.29
C PHE A 156 -9.78 -11.64 12.62
N GLY A 157 -11.09 -11.38 12.59
CA GLY A 157 -11.88 -10.93 13.75
C GLY A 157 -11.72 -11.78 15.01
N PRO A 158 -11.86 -13.12 14.93
CA PRO A 158 -11.67 -14.00 16.09
C PRO A 158 -10.27 -13.95 16.72
N HIS A 159 -9.26 -13.51 15.95
CA HIS A 159 -7.85 -13.51 16.33
C HIS A 159 -7.27 -12.10 16.48
N ALA A 160 -8.08 -11.05 16.25
CA ALA A 160 -7.65 -9.67 16.24
C ALA A 160 -6.90 -9.28 17.52
N LYS A 161 -7.38 -9.74 18.69
CA LYS A 161 -6.73 -9.43 19.97
C LYS A 161 -5.29 -9.97 20.05
N GLU A 162 -5.06 -11.18 19.59
CA GLU A 162 -3.74 -11.81 19.59
C GLU A 162 -2.81 -11.12 18.58
N ILE A 163 -3.31 -10.91 17.36
CA ILE A 163 -2.55 -10.28 16.28
C ILE A 163 -2.16 -8.84 16.66
N LEU A 164 -3.11 -8.05 17.18
CA LEU A 164 -2.84 -6.66 17.55
C LEU A 164 -1.90 -6.55 18.76
N ALA A 165 -1.91 -7.53 19.68
CA ALA A 165 -1.00 -7.56 20.81
C ALA A 165 0.46 -7.83 20.38
N ASP A 166 0.66 -8.55 19.27
CA ASP A 166 1.99 -8.86 18.75
C ASP A 166 2.71 -7.66 18.12
N ILE A 167 1.97 -6.59 17.77
CA ILE A 167 2.52 -5.38 17.13
C ILE A 167 3.66 -4.77 17.94
N ALA A 168 3.49 -4.70 19.27
CA ALA A 168 4.46 -4.10 20.18
C ALA A 168 5.81 -4.81 20.20
N ASN A 169 5.91 -6.03 19.64
CA ASN A 169 7.16 -6.79 19.60
C ASN A 169 8.11 -6.33 18.48
N TYR A 170 7.63 -5.57 17.48
CA TYR A 170 8.43 -5.18 16.31
C TYR A 170 8.28 -3.71 15.90
N THR A 171 7.34 -2.98 16.49
CA THR A 171 7.21 -1.54 16.32
C THR A 171 6.44 -0.90 17.47
N ASP A 172 6.70 0.38 17.72
CA ASP A 172 5.90 1.26 18.55
C ASP A 172 4.79 1.98 17.75
N GLN A 173 4.74 1.77 16.43
CA GLN A 173 3.75 2.38 15.55
C GLN A 173 2.38 1.71 15.67
N THR A 174 1.33 2.52 15.57
CA THR A 174 -0.02 2.01 15.32
C THR A 174 -0.20 1.84 13.81
N PRO A 175 -0.36 0.61 13.29
CA PRO A 175 -0.52 0.41 11.87
C PRO A 175 -1.85 0.98 11.37
N VAL A 176 -1.84 1.50 10.16
CA VAL A 176 -3.05 1.91 9.44
C VAL A 176 -3.61 0.69 8.71
N LEU A 177 -4.82 0.26 9.07
CA LEU A 177 -5.53 -0.81 8.36
C LEU A 177 -6.53 -0.24 7.35
N GLN A 178 -6.43 -0.70 6.10
CA GLN A 178 -7.38 -0.40 5.04
C GLN A 178 -7.79 -1.67 4.30
N ILE A 179 -9.09 -1.80 4.04
CA ILE A 179 -9.67 -2.82 3.18
C ILE A 179 -10.01 -2.17 1.83
N SER A 180 -9.57 -2.79 0.73
CA SER A 180 -9.76 -2.25 -0.62
C SER A 180 -10.32 -3.29 -1.58
N GLU A 181 -11.01 -2.82 -2.62
CA GLU A 181 -11.28 -3.59 -3.83
C GLU A 181 -10.04 -3.55 -4.73
N VAL A 182 -9.56 -4.73 -5.16
CA VAL A 182 -8.51 -4.83 -6.18
C VAL A 182 -9.15 -4.55 -7.54
N VAL A 183 -8.96 -3.34 -8.04
CA VAL A 183 -9.55 -2.88 -9.30
C VAL A 183 -8.75 -3.39 -10.50
N VAL A 184 -7.43 -3.49 -10.34
CA VAL A 184 -6.49 -4.08 -11.30
C VAL A 184 -5.47 -4.89 -10.51
N GLY A 185 -5.28 -6.17 -10.87
CA GLY A 185 -4.44 -7.14 -10.17
C GLY A 185 -3.83 -8.17 -11.10
#